data_AF-U2T4L5-F1
#
_entry.id   AF-U2T4L5-F1
#
_cell.length_a   1.000
_cell.length_b   1.000
_cell.length_c   1.000
_cell.angle_alpha   90.00
_cell.angle_beta   90.00
_cell.angle_gamma   90.00
#
_symmetry.space_group_name_H-M   'P 1'
#
loop_
_entity.id
_entity.type
_entity.pdbx_description
1 polymer ?
#
loop_
_entity_poly.entity_id
_entity_poly.type
_entity_poly.pdbx_seq_one_letter_code
_entity_poly.pdbx_strand_id
1 'polypeptide(L)'
;MLVELRRFSHGVYLPITVALSMGLFALGYVMQIPAYPDGVDLEGTLLGTYVVLTQLGVFILPALAASYVCLDFSEKSILFYQDLGMGSVRYFVAKDLCLILFFTLGATIGLSVTCLHFGDFRPFLSMLLHFVAVIVTYFSFYTMLACILGTFIRSYFVSFIYSLVALYVALSNKSLRFLQFFEQNGFVYKDLERNI
;
A
#
# COMPACT_ATOMS: atom_id res chain seq x y z
N MET A 1 8.99 19.08 1.60
CA MET A 1 9.19 17.84 2.39
C MET A 1 8.94 18.06 3.88
N LEU A 2 9.68 18.93 4.59
CA LEU A 2 9.45 19.18 6.02
C LEU A 2 8.03 19.69 6.34
N VAL A 3 7.47 20.56 5.49
CA VAL A 3 6.08 21.05 5.63
C VAL A 3 5.07 19.90 5.53
N GLU A 4 5.23 19.01 4.55
CA GLU A 4 4.35 17.85 4.35
C GLU A 4 4.47 16.83 5.49
N LEU A 5 5.70 16.54 5.93
CA LEU A 5 5.95 15.68 7.09
C LEU A 5 5.22 16.18 8.32
N ARG A 6 5.27 17.51 8.59
CA ARG A 6 4.59 18.12 9.72
C ARG A 6 3.07 18.09 9.57
N ARG A 7 2.56 18.35 8.37
CA ARG A 7 1.11 18.36 8.07
C ARG A 7 0.52 16.96 8.14
N PHE A 8 1.28 15.94 7.72
CA PHE A 8 0.91 14.54 7.81
C PHE A 8 0.97 14.04 9.26
N SER A 9 2.04 14.37 10.00
CA SER A 9 2.28 13.86 11.35
C SER A 9 1.39 14.47 12.42
N HIS A 10 1.06 15.76 12.31
CA HIS A 10 0.12 16.44 13.22
C HIS A 10 -1.33 16.37 12.71
N GLY A 11 -1.55 15.82 11.53
CA GLY A 11 -2.87 15.67 10.92
C GLY A 11 -3.53 14.33 11.25
N VAL A 12 -4.79 14.20 10.84
CA VAL A 12 -5.59 12.96 10.98
C VAL A 12 -5.02 11.81 10.12
N TYR A 13 -4.16 12.13 9.14
CA TYR A 13 -3.62 11.14 8.21
C TYR A 13 -2.67 10.13 8.84
N LEU A 14 -1.84 10.52 9.81
CA LEU A 14 -0.93 9.60 10.50
C LEU A 14 -1.67 8.49 11.27
N PRO A 15 -2.62 8.78 12.18
CA PRO A 15 -3.34 7.71 12.86
C PRO A 15 -4.17 6.86 11.90
N ILE A 16 -4.74 7.45 10.83
CA ILE A 16 -5.45 6.68 9.80
C ILE A 16 -4.51 5.72 9.06
N THR A 17 -3.33 6.17 8.62
CA THR A 17 -2.39 5.30 7.89
C THR A 17 -1.90 4.15 8.74
N VAL A 18 -1.53 4.42 9.99
CA VAL A 18 -1.08 3.38 10.93
C VAL A 18 -2.22 2.42 11.28
N ALA A 19 -3.44 2.92 11.52
CA ALA A 19 -4.58 2.05 11.80
C ALA A 19 -4.93 1.16 10.59
N LEU A 20 -4.91 1.72 9.38
CA LEU A 20 -5.13 0.96 8.16
C LEU A 20 -4.05 -0.09 7.94
N SER A 21 -2.77 0.25 8.12
CA SER A 21 -1.69 -0.73 7.98
C SER A 21 -1.85 -1.88 8.98
N MET A 22 -2.14 -1.58 10.25
CA MET A 22 -2.40 -2.62 11.26
C MET A 22 -3.64 -3.45 10.93
N GLY A 23 -4.69 -2.81 10.41
CA GLY A 23 -5.91 -3.49 9.96
C GLY A 23 -5.65 -4.49 8.84
N LEU A 24 -4.71 -4.23 7.93
CA LEU A 24 -4.33 -5.18 6.87
C LEU A 24 -3.61 -6.41 7.43
N PHE A 25 -2.79 -6.25 8.48
CA PHE A 25 -2.17 -7.39 9.18
C PHE A 25 -3.23 -8.23 9.90
N ALA A 26 -4.17 -7.57 10.60
CA ALA A 26 -5.28 -8.26 11.25
C ALA A 26 -6.16 -9.02 10.25
N LEU A 27 -6.50 -8.40 9.12
CA LEU A 27 -7.22 -9.06 8.03
C LEU A 27 -6.43 -10.24 7.45
N GLY A 28 -5.11 -10.09 7.29
CA GLY A 28 -4.24 -11.17 6.83
C GLY A 28 -4.30 -12.40 7.72
N TYR A 29 -4.27 -12.20 9.04
CA TYR A 29 -4.46 -13.26 10.02
C TYR A 29 -5.85 -13.90 9.93
N VAL A 30 -6.90 -13.08 9.90
CA VAL A 30 -8.30 -13.55 9.84
C VAL A 30 -8.59 -14.34 8.57
N MET A 31 -7.99 -13.96 7.43
CA MET A 31 -8.19 -14.67 6.16
C MET A 31 -7.64 -16.11 6.16
N GLN A 32 -6.72 -16.46 7.07
CA GLN A 32 -6.14 -17.80 7.14
C GLN A 32 -6.89 -18.76 8.07
N ILE A 33 -7.75 -18.24 8.95
CA ILE A 33 -8.54 -19.05 9.88
C ILE A 33 -9.35 -20.17 9.17
N PRO A 34 -10.00 -19.93 8.02
CA PRO A 34 -10.75 -20.98 7.32
C PRO A 34 -9.86 -22.06 6.69
N ALA A 35 -8.60 -21.72 6.35
CA ALA A 35 -7.67 -22.62 5.69
C ALA A 35 -6.91 -23.51 6.69
N TYR A 36 -6.69 -23.03 7.91
CA TYR A 36 -5.93 -23.72 8.95
C TYR A 36 -6.74 -23.84 10.27
N PRO A 37 -7.70 -24.77 10.34
CA PRO A 37 -8.57 -24.94 11.50
C PRO A 37 -7.84 -25.38 12.78
N ASP A 38 -6.66 -25.99 12.66
CA ASP A 38 -5.85 -26.45 13.79
C ASP A 38 -4.92 -25.37 14.39
N GLY A 39 -4.88 -24.18 13.78
CA GLY A 39 -4.06 -23.05 14.21
C GLY A 39 -3.37 -22.38 13.03
N VAL A 40 -3.39 -21.05 13.02
CA VAL A 40 -2.71 -20.25 12.01
C VAL A 40 -1.22 -20.18 12.36
N ASP A 41 -0.35 -20.47 11.40
CA ASP A 41 1.10 -20.36 11.53
C ASP A 41 1.61 -18.96 11.11
N LEU A 42 2.87 -18.69 11.43
CA LEU A 42 3.51 -17.42 11.08
C LEU A 42 3.51 -17.22 9.56
N GLU A 43 3.89 -18.26 8.81
CA GLU A 43 4.01 -18.21 7.36
C GLU A 43 2.67 -17.93 6.70
N GLY A 44 1.63 -18.68 7.07
CA GLY A 44 0.26 -18.45 6.63
C GLY A 44 -0.19 -17.03 6.94
N THR A 45 0.07 -16.52 8.15
CA THR A 45 -0.28 -15.14 8.53
C THR A 45 0.39 -14.11 7.62
N LEU A 46 1.70 -14.23 7.43
CA LEU A 46 2.49 -13.30 6.62
C LEU A 46 2.04 -13.34 5.15
N LEU A 47 1.78 -14.53 4.64
CA LEU A 47 1.26 -14.75 3.30
C LEU A 47 -0.14 -14.15 3.14
N GLY A 48 -1.02 -14.38 4.13
CA GLY A 48 -2.34 -13.77 4.20
C GLY A 48 -2.28 -12.25 4.17
N THR A 49 -1.39 -11.64 4.96
CA THR A 49 -1.20 -10.18 4.94
C THR A 49 -0.70 -9.70 3.58
N TYR A 50 0.22 -10.41 2.94
CA TYR A 50 0.70 -10.08 1.61
C TYR A 50 -0.40 -10.15 0.55
N VAL A 51 -1.28 -11.15 0.63
CA VAL A 51 -2.46 -11.29 -0.24
C VAL A 51 -3.44 -10.14 0.00
N VAL A 52 -3.75 -9.82 1.26
CA VAL A 52 -4.60 -8.70 1.62
C VAL A 52 -4.04 -7.39 1.06
N LEU A 53 -2.74 -7.15 1.19
CA LEU A 53 -2.10 -5.94 0.70
C LEU A 53 -2.15 -5.83 -0.84
N THR A 54 -1.95 -6.93 -1.56
CA THR A 54 -1.88 -6.94 -3.03
C THR A 54 -3.26 -7.00 -3.70
N GLN A 55 -4.23 -7.70 -3.10
CA GLN A 55 -5.56 -7.90 -3.66
C GLN A 55 -6.62 -6.97 -3.05
N LEU A 56 -6.69 -6.89 -1.73
CA LEU A 56 -7.64 -6.00 -1.04
C LEU A 56 -7.12 -4.56 -0.94
N GLY A 57 -5.80 -4.36 -1.00
CA GLY A 57 -5.20 -3.03 -1.03
C GLY A 57 -5.68 -2.17 -2.19
N VAL A 58 -6.13 -2.79 -3.30
CA VAL A 58 -6.76 -2.11 -4.43
C VAL A 58 -8.00 -1.29 -4.05
N PHE A 59 -8.71 -1.65 -2.97
CA PHE A 59 -9.87 -0.87 -2.50
C PHE A 59 -9.48 0.27 -1.56
N ILE A 60 -8.44 0.05 -0.75
CA ILE A 60 -8.10 0.93 0.38
C ILE A 60 -7.00 1.93 0.01
N LEU A 61 -5.92 1.46 -0.63
CA LEU A 61 -4.75 2.25 -0.96
C LEU A 61 -5.03 3.40 -1.95
N PRO A 62 -5.80 3.20 -3.04
CA PRO A 62 -6.11 4.32 -3.93
C PRO A 62 -7.06 5.33 -3.30
N ALA A 63 -7.97 4.91 -2.41
CA ALA A 63 -8.81 5.83 -1.66
C ALA A 63 -7.97 6.70 -0.72
N LEU A 64 -7.01 6.11 -0.02
CA LEU A 64 -6.08 6.83 0.84
C LEU A 64 -5.22 7.82 0.03
N ALA A 65 -4.60 7.36 -1.05
CA ALA A 65 -3.77 8.21 -1.92
C ALA A 65 -4.58 9.37 -2.53
N ALA A 66 -5.78 9.08 -3.05
CA ALA A 66 -6.66 10.10 -3.63
C ALA A 66 -7.15 11.08 -2.56
N SER A 67 -7.53 10.63 -1.37
CA SER A 67 -8.00 11.53 -0.31
C SER A 67 -6.90 12.50 0.16
N TYR A 68 -5.65 12.04 0.20
CA TYR A 68 -4.53 12.88 0.63
C TYR A 68 -4.12 13.91 -0.42
N VAL A 69 -4.12 13.52 -1.71
CA VAL A 69 -3.75 14.42 -2.81
C VAL A 69 -4.90 15.35 -3.19
N CYS A 70 -6.12 14.83 -3.37
CA CYS A 70 -7.25 15.60 -3.87
C CYS A 70 -7.82 16.59 -2.85
N LEU A 71 -7.54 16.42 -1.55
CA LEU A 71 -7.92 17.42 -0.55
C LEU A 71 -7.24 18.77 -0.83
N ASP A 72 -5.96 18.76 -1.22
CA ASP A 72 -5.25 20.00 -1.57
C ASP A 72 -5.78 20.65 -2.86
N PHE A 73 -6.37 19.87 -3.79
CA PHE A 73 -7.07 20.41 -4.96
C PHE A 73 -8.43 21.00 -4.59
N SER A 74 -9.19 20.31 -3.71
CA SER A 74 -10.51 20.76 -3.26
C SER A 74 -10.44 22.05 -2.44
N GLU A 75 -9.45 22.14 -1.55
CA GLU A 75 -9.24 23.32 -0.70
C GLU A 75 -8.49 24.46 -1.41
N LYS A 76 -8.11 24.26 -2.68
CA LYS A 76 -7.21 25.17 -3.44
C LYS A 76 -5.86 25.40 -2.78
N SER A 77 -5.49 24.57 -1.81
CA SER A 77 -4.17 24.52 -1.18
C SER A 77 -3.05 24.30 -2.21
N ILE A 78 -3.35 23.70 -3.37
CA ILE A 78 -2.43 23.55 -4.50
C ILE A 78 -1.80 24.88 -4.97
N LEU A 79 -2.54 26.00 -4.90
CA LEU A 79 -2.05 27.33 -5.30
C LEU A 79 -0.97 27.83 -4.34
N PHE A 80 -1.09 27.55 -3.05
CA PHE A 80 -0.07 27.91 -2.07
C PHE A 80 1.25 27.17 -2.31
N TYR A 81 1.21 25.92 -2.79
CA TYR A 81 2.44 25.22 -3.18
C TYR A 81 3.10 25.86 -4.40
N GLN A 82 2.32 26.37 -5.36
CA GLN A 82 2.85 27.12 -6.49
C GLN A 82 3.50 28.43 -6.03
N ASP A 83 2.86 29.17 -5.12
CA ASP A 83 3.40 30.41 -4.54
C ASP A 83 4.68 30.19 -3.73
N LEU A 84 4.82 29.01 -3.10
CA LEU A 84 6.04 28.57 -2.41
C LEU A 84 7.16 28.09 -3.36
N GLY A 85 6.96 28.18 -4.68
CA GLY A 85 7.92 27.72 -5.68
C GLY A 85 8.05 26.19 -5.75
N MET A 86 7.09 25.43 -5.23
CA MET A 86 7.05 23.99 -5.42
C MET A 86 6.43 23.65 -6.77
N GLY A 87 7.28 23.23 -7.72
CA GLY A 87 6.83 22.66 -8.99
C GLY A 87 6.09 21.33 -8.81
N SER A 88 5.29 20.94 -9.81
CA SER A 88 4.39 19.78 -9.76
C SER A 88 5.10 18.46 -9.43
N VAL A 89 6.32 18.25 -9.96
CA VAL A 89 7.13 17.05 -9.69
C VAL A 89 7.55 17.00 -8.21
N ARG A 90 7.97 18.13 -7.66
CA ARG A 90 8.40 18.23 -6.25
C ARG A 90 7.23 18.04 -5.30
N TYR A 91 6.04 18.51 -5.67
CA TYR A 91 4.80 18.25 -4.95
C TYR A 91 4.45 16.76 -4.94
N PHE A 92 4.42 16.12 -6.13
CA PHE A 92 4.17 14.69 -6.27
C PHE A 92 5.13 13.86 -5.41
N VAL A 93 6.44 14.06 -5.57
CA VAL A 93 7.46 13.30 -4.81
C VAL A 93 7.30 13.51 -3.30
N ALA A 94 6.98 14.73 -2.85
CA ALA A 94 6.81 14.98 -1.43
C ALA A 94 5.59 14.25 -0.85
N LYS A 95 4.47 14.24 -1.56
CA LYS A 95 3.24 13.54 -1.16
C LYS A 95 3.44 12.03 -1.16
N ASP A 96 4.04 11.51 -2.22
CA ASP A 96 4.29 10.09 -2.40
C ASP A 96 5.23 9.54 -1.33
N LEU A 97 6.36 10.22 -1.09
CA LEU A 97 7.31 9.82 -0.05
C LEU A 97 6.70 9.86 1.35
N CYS A 98 5.79 10.80 1.65
CA CYS A 98 5.11 10.82 2.95
C CYS A 98 4.23 9.58 3.12
N LEU A 99 3.39 9.24 2.13
CA LEU A 99 2.55 8.05 2.18
C LEU A 99 3.38 6.77 2.32
N ILE A 100 4.43 6.63 1.50
CA ILE A 100 5.33 5.48 1.56
C ILE A 100 5.99 5.38 2.94
N LEU A 101 6.53 6.47 3.48
CA LEU A 101 7.21 6.47 4.77
C LEU A 101 6.28 6.07 5.92
N PHE A 102 5.11 6.68 6.03
CA PHE A 102 4.21 6.39 7.16
C PHE A 102 3.57 5.01 7.05
N PHE A 103 3.28 4.55 5.83
CA PHE A 103 2.72 3.23 5.64
C PHE A 103 3.78 2.13 5.85
N THR A 104 5.03 2.36 5.46
CA THR A 104 6.15 1.44 5.78
C THR A 104 6.43 1.38 7.28
N LEU A 105 6.35 2.51 8.00
CA LEU A 105 6.42 2.50 9.47
C LEU A 105 5.30 1.64 10.07
N GLY A 106 4.06 1.85 9.61
CA GLY A 106 2.91 1.06 10.04
C GLY A 106 3.06 -0.45 9.73
N ALA A 107 3.57 -0.79 8.55
CA ALA A 107 3.86 -2.17 8.17
C ALA A 107 4.99 -2.79 9.01
N THR A 108 6.00 -2.00 9.37
CA THR A 108 7.10 -2.45 10.26
C THR A 108 6.57 -2.76 11.66
N ILE A 109 5.67 -1.93 12.19
CA ILE A 109 5.02 -2.18 13.49
C ILE A 109 4.16 -3.44 13.42
N GLY A 110 3.31 -3.57 12.39
CA GLY A 110 2.46 -4.74 12.19
C GLY A 110 3.27 -6.02 12.11
N LEU A 111 4.32 -6.04 11.29
CA LEU A 111 5.22 -7.17 11.16
C LEU A 111 5.95 -7.51 12.46
N SER A 112 6.40 -6.49 13.20
CA SER A 112 7.05 -6.70 14.51
C SER A 112 6.09 -7.36 15.50
N VAL A 113 4.83 -6.92 15.55
CA VAL A 113 3.80 -7.54 16.41
C VAL A 113 3.54 -8.98 16.01
N THR A 114 3.42 -9.27 14.71
CA THR A 114 3.23 -10.63 14.21
C THR A 114 4.41 -11.53 14.54
N CYS A 115 5.64 -11.11 14.28
CA CYS A 115 6.84 -11.88 14.64
C CYS A 115 6.97 -12.09 16.16
N LEU A 116 6.63 -11.10 16.98
CA LEU A 116 6.60 -11.24 18.44
C LEU A 116 5.55 -12.26 18.90
N HIS A 117 4.38 -12.29 18.27
CA HIS A 117 3.31 -13.23 18.62
C HIS A 117 3.72 -14.69 18.41
N PHE A 118 4.43 -14.97 17.31
CA PHE A 118 4.86 -16.32 16.94
C PHE A 118 6.28 -16.68 17.43
N GLY A 119 7.05 -15.71 17.92
CA GLY A 119 8.40 -15.92 18.46
C GLY A 119 9.50 -16.16 17.43
N ASP A 120 9.22 -15.95 16.13
CA ASP A 120 10.21 -16.11 15.04
C ASP A 120 10.36 -14.82 14.21
N PHE A 121 11.61 -14.38 14.09
CA PHE A 121 12.02 -13.17 13.37
C PHE A 121 12.81 -13.47 12.09
N ARG A 122 13.08 -14.74 11.77
CA ARG A 122 13.78 -15.14 10.54
C ARG A 122 13.19 -14.49 9.27
N PRO A 123 11.86 -14.47 9.04
CA PRO A 123 11.31 -13.90 7.82
C PRO A 123 11.20 -12.37 7.83
N PHE A 124 11.53 -11.70 8.94
CA PHE A 124 11.23 -10.27 9.15
C PHE A 124 11.78 -9.37 8.04
N LEU A 125 13.09 -9.46 7.75
CA LEU A 125 13.72 -8.59 6.77
C LEU A 125 13.21 -8.88 5.35
N SER A 126 13.07 -10.16 5.00
CA SER A 126 12.57 -10.58 3.69
C SER A 126 11.15 -10.06 3.47
N MET A 127 10.25 -10.27 4.42
CA MET A 127 8.86 -9.82 4.29
C MET A 127 8.72 -8.31 4.32
N LEU A 128 9.52 -7.60 5.13
CA LEU A 128 9.52 -6.14 5.14
C LEU A 128 9.87 -5.59 3.75
N LEU A 129 10.89 -6.15 3.07
CA LEU A 129 11.27 -5.72 1.72
C LEU A 129 10.16 -5.97 0.71
N HIS A 130 9.48 -7.12 0.79
CA HIS A 130 8.33 -7.42 -0.06
C HIS A 130 7.18 -6.43 0.17
N PHE A 131 6.84 -6.15 1.42
CA PHE A 131 5.82 -5.14 1.73
C PHE A 131 6.21 -3.76 1.23
N VAL A 132 7.46 -3.33 1.45
CA VAL A 132 7.96 -2.04 0.96
C VAL A 132 7.85 -1.95 -0.56
N ALA A 133 8.23 -3.00 -1.28
CA ALA A 133 8.13 -3.04 -2.75
C ALA A 133 6.68 -2.86 -3.23
N VAL A 134 5.72 -3.54 -2.57
CA VAL A 134 4.29 -3.38 -2.84
C VAL A 134 3.86 -1.93 -2.54
N ILE A 135 4.17 -1.43 -1.35
CA ILE A 135 3.80 -0.08 -0.89
C ILE A 135 4.27 1.00 -1.86
N VAL A 136 5.56 0.97 -2.25
CA VAL A 136 6.15 1.92 -3.19
C VAL A 136 5.41 1.87 -4.52
N THR A 137 5.20 0.68 -5.07
CA THR A 137 4.58 0.52 -6.40
C THR A 137 3.14 1.03 -6.43
N TYR A 138 2.33 0.65 -5.44
CA TYR A 138 0.93 1.06 -5.37
C TYR A 138 0.77 2.55 -5.09
N PHE A 139 1.50 3.10 -4.11
CA PHE A 139 1.38 4.52 -3.80
C PHE A 139 1.88 5.38 -4.94
N SER A 140 3.06 5.10 -5.53
CA SER A 140 3.57 5.92 -6.65
C SER A 140 2.61 5.93 -7.84
N PHE A 141 1.95 4.81 -8.13
CA PHE A 141 0.96 4.76 -9.22
C PHE A 141 -0.31 5.55 -8.88
N TYR A 142 -0.90 5.33 -7.70
CA TYR A 142 -2.16 5.99 -7.33
C TYR A 142 -2.01 7.48 -7.02
N THR A 143 -0.89 7.89 -6.41
CA THR A 143 -0.60 9.32 -6.19
C THR A 143 -0.39 10.03 -7.52
N MET A 144 0.21 9.36 -8.53
CA MET A 144 0.36 9.91 -9.87
C MET A 144 -1.01 10.13 -10.52
N LEU A 145 -1.87 9.12 -10.50
CA LEU A 145 -3.25 9.24 -11.01
C LEU A 145 -4.03 10.35 -10.29
N ALA A 146 -3.89 10.46 -8.97
CA ALA A 146 -4.55 11.50 -8.19
C ALA A 146 -4.06 12.91 -8.54
N CYS A 147 -2.76 13.09 -8.82
CA CYS A 147 -2.21 14.36 -9.28
C CYS A 147 -2.71 14.76 -10.67
N ILE A 148 -2.89 13.78 -11.57
CA ILE A 148 -3.37 14.01 -12.95
C ILE A 148 -4.86 14.37 -12.98
N LEU A 149 -5.68 13.63 -12.23
CA LEU A 149 -7.14 13.74 -12.29
C LEU A 149 -7.71 14.81 -11.37
N GLY A 150 -6.96 15.23 -10.33
CA GLY A 150 -7.25 16.38 -9.46
C GLY A 150 -8.55 16.30 -8.66
N THR A 151 -9.27 15.17 -8.72
CA THR A 151 -10.58 14.97 -8.08
C THR A 151 -10.67 13.58 -7.50
N PHE A 152 -11.18 13.48 -6.26
CA PHE A 152 -11.22 12.22 -5.52
C PHE A 152 -11.95 11.12 -6.30
N ILE A 153 -13.18 11.40 -6.74
CA ILE A 153 -14.04 10.43 -7.43
C ILE A 153 -13.36 9.89 -8.68
N ARG A 154 -12.82 10.76 -9.55
CA ARG A 154 -12.16 10.31 -10.79
C ARG A 154 -10.92 9.49 -10.48
N SER A 155 -10.09 9.95 -9.54
CA SER A 155 -8.84 9.28 -9.18
C SER A 155 -9.09 7.90 -8.61
N TYR A 156 -10.08 7.77 -7.72
CA TYR A 156 -10.46 6.49 -7.13
C TYR A 156 -11.01 5.52 -8.18
N PHE A 157 -12.03 5.92 -8.96
CA PHE A 157 -12.66 5.02 -9.92
C PHE A 157 -11.73 4.63 -11.08
N VAL A 158 -10.88 5.54 -11.57
CA VAL A 158 -9.89 5.19 -12.60
C VAL A 158 -8.86 4.21 -12.05
N SER A 159 -8.36 4.43 -10.83
CA SER A 159 -7.44 3.51 -10.16
C SER A 159 -8.07 2.14 -9.93
N PHE A 160 -9.35 2.11 -9.55
CA PHE A 160 -10.11 0.90 -9.32
C PHE A 160 -10.33 0.10 -10.62
N ILE A 161 -10.83 0.76 -11.66
CA ILE A 161 -11.05 0.13 -12.98
C ILE A 161 -9.72 -0.37 -13.55
N TYR A 162 -8.65 0.43 -13.47
CA TYR A 162 -7.32 0.00 -13.89
C TYR A 162 -6.90 -1.28 -13.18
N SER A 163 -7.09 -1.36 -11.86
CA SER A 163 -6.68 -2.52 -11.07
C SER A 163 -7.49 -3.77 -11.42
N LEU A 164 -8.80 -3.63 -11.72
CA LEU A 164 -9.62 -4.74 -12.20
C LEU A 164 -9.19 -5.23 -13.59
N VAL A 165 -8.93 -4.30 -14.51
CA VAL A 165 -8.46 -4.63 -15.87
C VAL A 165 -7.07 -5.28 -15.80
N ALA A 166 -6.17 -4.76 -14.98
CA ALA A 166 -4.84 -5.32 -14.75
C ALA A 166 -4.92 -6.76 -14.21
N LEU A 167 -5.79 -7.02 -13.23
CA LEU A 167 -6.07 -8.36 -12.72
C LEU A 167 -6.58 -9.29 -13.83
N TYR A 168 -7.58 -8.86 -14.59
CA TYR A 168 -8.16 -9.66 -15.67
C TYR A 168 -7.13 -10.01 -16.76
N VAL A 169 -6.31 -9.03 -17.15
CA VAL A 169 -5.26 -9.21 -18.16
C VAL A 169 -4.16 -10.16 -17.65
N ALA A 170 -3.75 -10.03 -16.39
CA ALA A 170 -2.75 -10.91 -15.78
C ALA A 170 -3.22 -12.37 -15.69
N LEU A 171 -4.52 -12.60 -15.42
CA LEU A 171 -5.13 -13.93 -15.43
C LEU A 171 -5.20 -14.54 -16.84
N SER A 172 -5.47 -13.69 -17.84
CA SER A 172 -5.70 -14.13 -19.22
C SER A 172 -4.40 -14.35 -20.01
N ASN A 173 -3.32 -13.62 -19.71
CA ASN A 173 -2.07 -13.70 -20.47
C ASN A 173 -0.83 -13.70 -19.56
N LYS A 174 -0.10 -14.82 -19.54
CA LYS A 174 1.13 -14.99 -18.74
C LYS A 174 2.22 -13.98 -19.07
N SER A 175 2.29 -13.49 -20.31
CA SER A 175 3.29 -12.49 -20.73
C SER A 175 2.99 -11.07 -20.22
N LEU A 176 1.73 -10.78 -19.88
CA LEU A 176 1.27 -9.47 -19.41
C LEU A 176 1.11 -9.40 -17.89
N ARG A 177 1.64 -10.39 -17.16
CA ARG A 177 1.58 -10.46 -15.69
C ARG A 177 2.20 -9.27 -14.99
N PHE A 178 3.14 -8.55 -15.63
CA PHE A 178 3.73 -7.34 -15.08
C PHE A 178 2.72 -6.19 -14.88
N LEU A 179 1.54 -6.23 -15.53
CA LEU A 179 0.48 -5.23 -15.36
C LEU A 179 -0.22 -5.37 -14.00
N GLN A 180 -0.27 -6.58 -13.44
CA GLN A 180 -0.68 -6.77 -12.07
C GLN A 180 0.58 -6.68 -11.21
N PHE A 181 0.73 -5.57 -10.49
CA PHE A 181 1.97 -5.26 -9.81
C PHE A 181 2.47 -6.37 -8.87
N PHE A 182 1.58 -7.19 -8.29
CA PHE A 182 1.96 -8.42 -7.60
C PHE A 182 0.90 -9.53 -7.77
N GLU A 183 1.30 -10.67 -8.33
CA GLU A 183 0.46 -11.86 -8.54
C GLU A 183 0.63 -12.83 -7.36
N GLN A 184 -0.48 -13.43 -6.89
CA GLN A 184 -0.48 -14.53 -5.91
C GLN A 184 0.22 -15.81 -6.42
N ASN A 185 0.39 -15.94 -7.75
CA ASN A 185 0.82 -17.18 -8.42
C ASN A 185 2.12 -17.03 -9.25
N GLY A 186 2.80 -15.88 -9.16
CA GLY A 186 3.99 -15.57 -9.94
C GLY A 186 5.23 -15.55 -9.05
N PHE A 187 6.27 -16.32 -9.44
CA PHE A 187 7.68 -16.34 -8.99
C PHE A 187 7.99 -15.98 -7.51
N VAL A 188 7.62 -14.79 -7.05
CA VAL A 188 7.73 -14.30 -5.67
C VAL A 188 7.02 -15.20 -4.65
N TYR A 189 5.84 -15.74 -4.95
CA TYR A 189 5.16 -16.67 -4.03
C TYR A 189 5.95 -17.99 -3.87
N LYS A 190 6.53 -18.49 -4.96
CA LYS A 190 7.39 -19.69 -4.98
C LYS A 190 8.78 -19.45 -4.39
N ASP A 191 9.30 -18.23 -4.51
CA ASP A 191 10.54 -17.81 -3.87
C ASP A 191 10.34 -17.51 -2.39
N LEU A 192 9.14 -17.09 -1.97
CA LEU A 192 8.74 -17.01 -0.57
C LEU A 192 8.67 -18.39 0.07
N GLU A 193 7.99 -19.35 -0.56
CA GLU A 193 7.99 -20.77 -0.14
C GLU A 193 9.40 -21.41 -0.13
N ARG A 194 10.37 -20.84 -0.84
CA ARG A 194 11.76 -21.35 -0.92
C ARG A 194 12.74 -20.70 0.05
N ASN A 195 12.46 -19.47 0.49
CA ASN A 195 13.36 -18.68 1.36
C ASN A 195 12.80 -18.50 2.78
N ILE A 196 11.64 -19.11 3.05
CA ILE A 196 11.12 -19.41 4.38
C ILE A 196 11.50 -20.87 4.65
#